data_AF-A0A1B9GQH2-F1
#
_entry.id   AF-A0A1B9GQH2-F1
#
_cell.length_a   1.000
_cell.length_b   1.000
_cell.length_c   1.000
_cell.angle_alpha   90.00
_cell.angle_beta   90.00
_cell.angle_gamma   90.00
#
_symmetry.space_group_name_H-M   'P 1'
#
loop_
_entity.id
_entity.type
_entity.pdbx_description
1 polymer ?
#
loop_
_entity_poly.entity_id
_entity_poly.type
_entity_poly.pdbx_seq_one_letter_code
_entity_poly.pdbx_strand_id
1 'polypeptide(L)'
;MSKPVRPFHVSAVTGSVSTTTATLATAKPKPLTLHSSSPYLRPHHHPTSLSAGNDNTSVPADSDFYFWPNFFDEAECKILLEMALWKLDRVDSSIKRRRNRQIAKRSSGLSSSGAGECEEKEGGTGGRMEGLQGLFNKDYGFEEGHYDSVIHKYRETLLSSLPSLSSSSTAEPNLSATLSRLYSLLLNREQHGSDSDNGISSLSPDSIPASSSSPQLDTIPPPGTITHLLHLSPEGEILPHVDNLQASGSVICGVSLGAERTLRLRQKGDGTADETGGDEGVLGWGWDVRLPSGSVYMQK
;
A
#
# COMPACT_ATOMS: atom_id res chain seq x y z
N MET A 1 18.28 13.13 -69.56
CA MET A 1 19.29 13.05 -68.47
C MET A 1 18.59 12.53 -67.23
N SER A 2 18.69 11.21 -66.98
CA SER A 2 17.99 10.52 -65.88
C SER A 2 18.98 10.24 -64.75
N LYS A 3 18.67 10.65 -63.52
CA LYS A 3 19.52 10.41 -62.35
C LYS A 3 19.29 8.98 -61.83
N PRO A 4 20.34 8.22 -61.45
CA PRO A 4 20.15 6.91 -60.87
C PRO A 4 19.70 7.01 -59.40
N VAL A 5 18.62 6.31 -59.08
CA VAL A 5 18.15 6.08 -57.70
C VAL A 5 19.07 5.05 -57.06
N ARG A 6 19.64 5.38 -55.89
CA ARG A 6 20.45 4.44 -55.10
C ARG A 6 19.52 3.56 -54.23
N PRO A 7 19.78 2.25 -54.10
CA PRO A 7 19.03 1.40 -53.20
C PRO A 7 19.39 1.69 -51.74
N PHE A 8 18.36 1.82 -50.90
CA PHE A 8 18.49 1.86 -49.44
C PHE A 8 18.78 0.44 -48.93
N HIS A 9 19.88 0.28 -48.20
CA HIS A 9 20.26 -0.96 -47.53
C HIS A 9 19.78 -0.88 -46.07
N VAL A 10 18.79 -1.69 -45.68
CA VAL A 10 18.36 -1.84 -44.29
C VAL A 10 19.12 -3.02 -43.70
N SER A 11 20.10 -2.75 -42.84
CA SER A 11 20.75 -3.78 -42.03
C SER A 11 19.93 -3.99 -40.75
N ALA A 12 19.23 -5.12 -40.66
CA ALA A 12 18.63 -5.58 -39.42
C ALA A 12 19.72 -6.22 -38.54
N VAL A 13 20.08 -5.56 -37.45
CA VAL A 13 20.90 -6.15 -36.38
C VAL A 13 19.98 -7.02 -35.53
N THR A 14 20.02 -8.33 -35.73
CA THR A 14 19.41 -9.29 -34.80
C THR A 14 20.32 -9.40 -33.57
N GLY A 15 20.13 -8.50 -32.61
CA GLY A 15 20.70 -8.65 -31.28
C GLY A 15 20.03 -9.83 -30.58
N SER A 16 20.76 -10.93 -30.41
CA SER A 16 20.36 -12.03 -29.53
C SER A 16 20.34 -11.50 -28.09
N VAL A 17 19.14 -11.18 -27.59
CA VAL A 17 18.93 -10.90 -26.17
C VAL A 17 18.99 -12.24 -25.46
N SER A 18 20.15 -12.52 -24.87
CA SER A 18 20.29 -13.65 -23.96
C SER A 18 19.50 -13.33 -22.68
N THR A 19 18.29 -13.85 -22.57
CA THR A 19 17.56 -13.91 -21.29
C THR A 19 18.26 -14.89 -20.38
N THR A 20 19.28 -14.42 -19.67
CA THR A 20 19.82 -15.10 -18.50
C THR A 20 18.77 -15.03 -17.40
N THR A 21 17.99 -16.10 -17.28
CA THR A 21 17.23 -16.45 -16.07
C THR A 21 18.23 -16.77 -14.96
N ALA A 22 18.79 -15.73 -14.36
CA ALA A 22 19.54 -15.84 -13.12
C ALA A 22 18.52 -15.99 -11.99
N THR A 23 18.35 -17.21 -11.49
CA THR A 23 17.74 -17.50 -10.20
C THR A 23 18.66 -16.95 -9.09
N LEU A 24 18.69 -15.61 -8.96
CA LEU A 24 19.27 -14.98 -7.78
C LEU A 24 18.32 -15.31 -6.62
N ALA A 25 18.79 -16.09 -5.65
CA ALA A 25 18.20 -16.10 -4.33
C ALA A 25 18.38 -14.69 -3.75
N THR A 26 17.40 -13.82 -4.01
CA THR A 26 17.44 -12.41 -3.64
C THR A 26 17.45 -12.34 -2.12
N ALA A 27 18.60 -12.00 -1.53
CA ALA A 27 18.70 -11.71 -0.11
C ALA A 27 17.59 -10.69 0.25
N LYS A 28 16.84 -10.97 1.32
CA LYS A 28 15.74 -10.09 1.74
C LYS A 28 16.29 -8.66 1.87
N PRO A 29 15.67 -7.66 1.22
CA PRO A 29 16.17 -6.29 1.30
C PRO A 29 16.19 -5.84 2.76
N LYS A 30 17.31 -5.26 3.20
CA LYS A 30 17.44 -4.72 4.55
C LYS A 30 16.51 -3.51 4.69
N PRO A 31 15.64 -3.44 5.71
CA PRO A 31 14.82 -2.25 5.93
C PRO A 31 15.67 -1.04 6.30
N LEU A 32 15.17 0.13 5.91
CA LEU A 32 15.55 1.43 6.45
C LEU A 32 14.78 1.68 7.75
N THR A 33 15.40 2.38 8.68
CA THR A 33 14.78 2.97 9.88
C THR A 33 14.67 4.48 9.70
N LEU A 34 13.94 5.18 10.56
CA LEU A 34 13.79 6.66 10.49
C LEU A 34 15.12 7.43 10.57
N HIS A 35 16.17 6.79 11.09
CA HIS A 35 17.51 7.37 11.24
C HIS A 35 18.46 6.97 10.09
N SER A 36 18.00 6.14 9.15
CA SER A 36 18.80 5.74 8.00
C SER A 36 19.03 6.92 7.05
N SER A 37 20.27 7.11 6.60
CA SER A 37 20.59 8.09 5.56
C SER A 37 19.99 7.64 4.23
N SER A 38 18.95 8.31 3.77
CA SER A 38 18.18 7.92 2.59
C SER A 38 17.45 9.11 1.97
N PRO A 39 17.34 9.21 0.63
CA PRO A 39 16.56 10.27 -0.02
C PRO A 39 15.05 10.15 0.19
N TYR A 40 14.58 9.02 0.72
CA TYR A 40 13.17 8.78 1.03
C TYR A 40 12.76 9.27 2.41
N LEU A 41 13.73 9.55 3.28
CA LEU A 41 13.49 9.91 4.68
C LEU A 41 14.01 11.32 4.91
N ARG A 42 13.11 12.22 5.32
CA ARG A 42 13.46 13.60 5.64
C ARG A 42 13.00 13.92 7.06
N PRO A 43 13.91 14.10 8.03
CA PRO A 43 13.52 14.55 9.36
C PRO A 43 12.98 15.99 9.30
N HIS A 44 11.92 16.26 10.06
CA HIS A 44 11.44 17.60 10.39
C HIS A 44 12.27 18.13 11.54
N HIS A 45 12.87 19.30 11.35
CA HIS A 45 13.72 19.99 12.31
C HIS A 45 14.99 19.20 12.72
N HIS A 46 16.13 19.67 12.24
CA HIS A 46 17.34 19.50 13.05
C HIS A 46 17.17 20.39 14.29
N PRO A 47 17.48 19.94 15.50
CA PRO A 47 17.66 20.83 16.62
C PRO A 47 18.88 21.69 16.30
N THR A 48 18.68 22.78 15.58
CA THR A 48 19.67 23.86 15.52
C THR A 48 19.73 24.44 16.93
N SER A 49 20.66 23.89 17.72
CA SER A 49 21.30 24.56 18.85
C SER A 49 20.39 25.13 19.94
N LEU A 50 19.47 24.35 20.50
CA LEU A 50 18.88 24.70 21.80
C LEU A 50 19.62 23.95 22.91
N SER A 51 20.62 24.66 23.47
CA SER A 51 21.09 24.61 24.86
C SER A 51 21.15 23.24 25.56
N ALA A 52 22.38 22.81 25.85
CA ALA A 52 22.81 21.61 26.56
C ALA A 52 22.29 21.46 28.01
N GLY A 53 20.98 21.45 28.26
CA GLY A 53 20.46 21.37 29.62
C GLY A 53 19.00 20.94 29.72
N ASN A 54 18.68 19.70 29.34
CA ASN A 54 17.80 18.79 30.10
C ASN A 54 17.57 17.48 29.33
N ASP A 55 18.21 16.41 29.81
CA ASP A 55 18.39 15.09 29.16
C ASP A 55 17.18 14.13 29.21
N ASN A 56 15.93 14.59 29.15
CA ASN A 56 14.77 13.68 29.31
C ASN A 56 13.82 13.55 28.11
N THR A 57 14.11 14.16 26.95
CA THR A 57 13.36 13.83 25.72
C THR A 57 13.98 12.60 25.07
N SER A 58 13.50 11.41 25.46
CA SER A 58 13.88 10.16 24.83
C SER A 58 13.50 10.21 23.35
N VAL A 59 14.50 10.24 22.48
CA VAL A 59 14.32 9.98 21.05
C VAL A 59 13.56 8.65 20.92
N PRO A 60 12.50 8.55 20.10
CA PRO A 60 11.82 7.29 19.85
C PRO A 60 12.86 6.23 19.50
N ALA A 61 12.78 5.05 20.11
CA ALA A 61 13.74 4.00 19.81
C ALA A 61 13.73 3.73 18.30
N ASP A 62 14.91 3.67 17.67
CA ASP A 62 15.13 3.44 16.23
C ASP A 62 14.43 2.17 15.67
N SER A 63 13.76 1.38 16.50
CA SER A 63 13.27 0.02 16.25
C SER A 63 11.77 -0.13 15.93
N ASP A 64 10.99 0.95 15.87
CA ASP A 64 9.52 0.85 15.71
C ASP A 64 8.99 1.20 14.34
N PHE A 65 9.84 1.71 13.45
CA PHE A 65 9.48 1.95 12.06
C PHE A 65 10.51 1.36 11.10
N TYR A 66 10.01 0.53 10.18
CA TYR A 66 10.81 -0.11 9.13
C TYR A 66 10.27 0.25 7.76
N PHE A 67 11.15 0.49 6.80
CA PHE A 67 10.79 0.91 5.45
C PHE A 67 11.62 0.23 4.37
N TRP A 68 10.95 -0.35 3.39
CA TRP A 68 11.54 -1.00 2.22
C TRP A 68 11.10 -0.24 0.95
N PRO A 69 11.94 0.66 0.40
CA PRO A 69 11.55 1.52 -0.72
C PRO A 69 11.27 0.75 -2.02
N ASN A 70 11.90 -0.41 -2.20
CA ASN A 70 11.82 -1.23 -3.42
C ASN A 70 11.49 -2.69 -3.03
N PHE A 71 10.42 -2.89 -2.27
CA PHE A 71 10.04 -4.23 -1.82
C PHE A 71 9.46 -5.05 -2.97
N PHE A 72 8.56 -4.43 -3.74
CA PHE A 72 7.97 -4.99 -4.95
C PHE A 72 8.62 -4.40 -6.19
N ASP A 73 8.84 -5.24 -7.20
CA ASP A 73 9.17 -4.77 -8.54
C ASP A 73 7.91 -4.28 -9.29
N GLU A 74 8.08 -3.75 -10.50
CA GLU A 74 6.97 -3.21 -11.28
C GLU A 74 5.94 -4.28 -11.68
N ALA A 75 6.39 -5.53 -11.94
CA ALA A 75 5.50 -6.62 -12.30
C ALA A 75 4.61 -7.02 -11.12
N GLU A 76 5.19 -7.13 -9.93
CA GLU A 76 4.46 -7.38 -8.69
C GLU A 76 3.51 -6.24 -8.33
N CYS A 77 3.96 -4.99 -8.48
CA CYS A 77 3.10 -3.81 -8.29
C CYS A 77 1.88 -3.86 -9.21
N LYS A 78 2.07 -4.22 -10.48
CA LYS A 78 1.00 -4.34 -11.46
C LYS A 78 -0.02 -5.39 -11.04
N ILE A 79 0.44 -6.56 -10.61
CA ILE A 79 -0.42 -7.66 -10.16
C ILE A 79 -1.25 -7.24 -8.93
N LEU A 80 -0.62 -6.63 -7.93
CA LEU A 80 -1.30 -6.15 -6.73
C LEU A 80 -2.32 -5.05 -7.05
N LEU A 81 -1.95 -4.12 -7.94
CA LEU A 81 -2.81 -3.02 -8.33
C LEU A 81 -4.02 -3.50 -9.15
N GLU A 82 -3.84 -4.42 -10.10
CA GLU A 82 -4.95 -5.03 -10.85
C GLU A 82 -5.94 -5.74 -9.91
N MET A 83 -5.43 -6.51 -8.94
CA MET A 83 -6.26 -7.16 -7.92
C MET A 83 -7.02 -6.14 -7.08
N ALA A 84 -6.34 -5.10 -6.60
CA ALA A 84 -6.94 -4.07 -5.76
C ALA A 84 -8.05 -3.31 -6.50
N LEU A 85 -7.78 -2.87 -7.74
CA LEU A 85 -8.76 -2.19 -8.59
C LEU A 85 -9.95 -3.11 -8.91
N TRP A 86 -9.71 -4.38 -9.24
CA TRP A 86 -10.78 -5.36 -9.46
C TRP A 86 -11.72 -5.45 -8.25
N LYS A 87 -11.14 -5.52 -7.04
CA LYS A 87 -11.92 -5.64 -5.80
C LYS A 87 -12.72 -4.37 -5.52
N LEU A 88 -12.09 -3.20 -5.63
CA LEU A 88 -12.74 -1.90 -5.42
C LEU A 88 -13.89 -1.65 -6.42
N ASP A 89 -13.65 -1.90 -7.71
CA ASP A 89 -14.65 -1.66 -8.77
C ASP A 89 -15.91 -2.53 -8.61
N ARG A 90 -15.75 -3.73 -8.07
CA ARG A 90 -16.86 -4.65 -7.79
C ARG A 90 -17.77 -4.11 -6.68
N VAL A 91 -17.20 -3.46 -5.68
CA VAL A 91 -17.94 -2.83 -4.57
C VAL A 91 -18.67 -1.58 -5.06
N ASP A 92 -17.99 -0.72 -5.81
CA ASP A 92 -18.56 0.51 -6.37
C ASP A 92 -19.76 0.23 -7.29
N SER A 93 -19.64 -0.79 -8.14
CA SER A 93 -20.72 -1.20 -9.05
C SER A 93 -21.99 -1.61 -8.30
N SER A 94 -21.84 -2.28 -7.16
CA SER A 94 -22.96 -2.66 -6.29
C SER A 94 -23.65 -1.42 -5.70
N ILE A 95 -22.87 -0.45 -5.22
CA ILE A 95 -23.36 0.80 -4.64
C ILE A 95 -24.10 1.63 -5.70
N LYS A 96 -23.49 1.83 -6.88
CA LYS A 96 -24.10 2.58 -8.00
C LYS A 96 -25.43 1.96 -8.43
N ARG A 97 -25.48 0.63 -8.55
CA ARG A 97 -26.73 -0.10 -8.88
C ARG A 97 -27.81 0.10 -7.82
N ARG A 98 -27.46 0.09 -6.53
CA ARG A 98 -28.40 0.34 -5.43
C ARG A 98 -28.95 1.76 -5.48
N ARG A 99 -28.10 2.77 -5.72
CA ARG A 99 -28.49 4.18 -5.84
C ARG A 99 -29.41 4.40 -7.03
N ASN A 100 -29.08 3.85 -8.20
CA ASN A 100 -29.92 3.96 -9.39
C ASN A 100 -31.30 3.31 -9.18
N ARG A 101 -31.38 2.17 -8.49
CA ARG A 101 -32.65 1.54 -8.11
C ARG A 101 -33.49 2.41 -7.16
N GLN A 102 -32.86 3.11 -6.22
CA GLN A 102 -33.57 4.03 -5.31
C GLN A 102 -34.10 5.26 -6.04
N ILE A 103 -33.32 5.82 -6.97
CA ILE A 103 -33.75 6.95 -7.81
C ILE A 103 -34.91 6.51 -8.70
N ALA A 104 -34.79 5.38 -9.41
CA ALA A 104 -35.84 4.84 -10.27
C ALA A 104 -37.16 4.57 -9.51
N LYS A 105 -37.09 4.09 -8.26
CA LYS A 105 -38.26 3.91 -7.39
C LYS A 105 -38.89 5.22 -6.94
N ARG A 106 -38.11 6.29 -6.78
CA ARG A 106 -38.62 7.62 -6.45
C ARG A 106 -39.23 8.31 -7.68
N SER A 107 -38.67 8.07 -8.86
CA SER A 107 -39.17 8.63 -10.11
C SER A 107 -40.35 7.85 -10.72
N SER A 108 -40.58 6.59 -10.34
CA SER A 108 -41.74 5.80 -10.82
C SER A 108 -43.11 6.26 -10.26
N GLY A 109 -43.15 7.31 -9.44
CA GLY A 109 -44.38 7.99 -9.04
C GLY A 109 -44.77 9.19 -9.92
N LEU A 110 -43.87 9.69 -10.78
CA LEU A 110 -44.16 10.77 -11.73
C LEU A 110 -43.80 10.31 -13.14
N SER A 111 -44.83 10.02 -13.93
CA SER A 111 -44.72 9.74 -15.36
C SER A 111 -44.22 10.98 -16.12
N SER A 112 -42.96 10.97 -16.54
CA SER A 112 -42.52 11.80 -17.67
C SER A 112 -41.55 11.01 -18.56
N SER A 113 -42.04 10.72 -19.74
CA SER A 113 -41.34 10.25 -20.94
C SER A 113 -40.16 11.16 -21.30
N GLY A 114 -38.95 10.60 -21.29
CA GLY A 114 -37.74 11.29 -21.69
C GLY A 114 -36.54 10.34 -21.62
N ALA A 115 -36.47 9.42 -22.58
CA ALA A 115 -35.31 8.54 -22.76
C ALA A 115 -34.13 9.39 -23.27
N GLY A 116 -33.25 9.80 -22.37
CA GLY A 116 -31.95 10.37 -22.70
C GLY A 116 -30.94 9.25 -22.86
N GLU A 117 -30.52 9.00 -24.09
CA GLU A 117 -29.43 8.11 -24.43
C GLU A 117 -28.13 8.66 -23.79
N CYS A 118 -27.47 7.85 -22.97
CA CYS A 118 -26.14 8.17 -22.47
C CYS A 118 -25.16 7.99 -23.64
N GLU A 119 -24.76 9.10 -24.26
CA GLU A 119 -23.63 9.14 -25.18
C GLU A 119 -22.36 8.67 -24.44
N GLU A 120 -21.92 7.45 -24.74
CA GLU A 120 -20.52 7.06 -24.57
C GLU A 120 -19.69 7.90 -25.54
N LYS A 121 -19.15 9.02 -25.05
CA LYS A 121 -18.15 9.81 -25.79
C LYS A 121 -16.84 9.04 -25.85
N GLU A 122 -16.74 8.13 -26.80
CA GLU A 122 -15.47 7.69 -27.37
C GLU A 122 -14.83 8.88 -28.09
N GLY A 123 -13.78 9.49 -27.54
CA GLY A 123 -13.19 10.64 -28.22
C GLY A 123 -12.08 11.35 -27.49
N GLY A 124 -11.09 10.61 -26.99
CA GLY A 124 -9.85 11.20 -26.49
C GLY A 124 -8.68 10.27 -26.77
N THR A 125 -7.97 10.53 -27.87
CA THR A 125 -6.60 10.03 -28.11
C THR A 125 -5.64 10.68 -27.10
N GLY A 126 -5.89 10.50 -25.80
CA GLY A 126 -4.96 10.80 -24.73
C GLY A 126 -3.83 9.79 -24.82
N GLY A 127 -2.60 10.28 -24.90
CA GLY A 127 -1.40 9.44 -24.97
C GLY A 127 -1.51 8.31 -23.95
N ARG A 128 -1.47 7.07 -24.45
CA ARG A 128 -1.59 5.87 -23.63
C ARG A 128 -0.54 5.97 -22.53
N MET A 129 -0.96 6.29 -21.30
CA MET A 129 -0.05 6.31 -20.16
C MET A 129 0.52 4.90 -20.02
N GLU A 130 1.82 4.76 -20.23
CA GLU A 130 2.52 3.50 -20.04
C GLU A 130 2.77 3.25 -18.56
N GLY A 131 2.99 1.98 -18.19
CA GLY A 131 3.24 1.56 -16.82
C GLY A 131 2.00 1.51 -15.92
N LEU A 132 2.22 1.56 -14.61
CA LEU A 132 1.19 1.40 -13.58
C LEU A 132 0.08 2.45 -13.66
N GLN A 133 0.39 3.68 -14.09
CA GLN A 133 -0.60 4.76 -14.19
C GLN A 133 -1.67 4.48 -15.25
N GLY A 134 -1.33 3.73 -16.30
CA GLY A 134 -2.29 3.32 -17.34
C GLY A 134 -3.39 2.39 -16.84
N LEU A 135 -3.27 1.82 -15.63
CA LEU A 135 -4.31 1.00 -15.01
C LEU A 135 -5.45 1.84 -14.41
N PHE A 136 -5.21 3.12 -14.12
CA PHE A 136 -6.23 4.04 -13.59
C PHE A 136 -7.04 4.70 -14.71
N ASN A 137 -7.73 3.89 -15.51
CA ASN A 137 -8.38 4.34 -16.75
C ASN A 137 -9.91 4.52 -16.65
N LYS A 138 -10.46 4.59 -15.43
CA LYS A 138 -11.90 4.70 -15.20
C LYS A 138 -12.24 5.96 -14.41
N ASP A 139 -13.48 6.40 -14.57
CA ASP A 139 -14.07 7.42 -13.70
C ASP A 139 -14.44 6.81 -12.35
N TYR A 140 -13.54 6.93 -11.39
CA TYR A 140 -13.74 6.43 -10.03
C TYR A 140 -14.60 7.39 -9.20
N GLY A 141 -15.51 6.81 -8.41
CA GLY A 141 -16.21 7.54 -7.36
C GLY A 141 -15.36 7.57 -6.09
N PHE A 142 -15.26 8.73 -5.46
CA PHE A 142 -14.59 8.90 -4.17
C PHE A 142 -15.58 9.45 -3.14
N GLU A 143 -15.49 8.95 -1.92
CA GLU A 143 -16.23 9.40 -0.75
C GLU A 143 -15.55 10.63 -0.14
N GLU A 144 -16.34 11.61 0.30
CA GLU A 144 -15.83 12.89 0.80
C GLU A 144 -15.12 12.75 2.16
N GLY A 145 -15.57 11.82 3.00
CA GLY A 145 -15.05 11.65 4.35
C GLY A 145 -15.38 10.28 4.94
N HIS A 146 -14.42 9.71 5.66
CA HIS A 146 -14.58 8.47 6.42
C HIS A 146 -15.30 8.75 7.76
N TYR A 147 -15.80 7.71 8.43
CA TYR A 147 -16.67 7.88 9.62
C TYR A 147 -15.99 8.58 10.80
N ASP A 148 -14.66 8.49 10.86
CA ASP A 148 -13.80 9.15 11.85
C ASP A 148 -13.33 10.55 11.41
N SER A 149 -13.72 10.99 10.21
CA SER A 149 -13.33 12.26 9.59
C SER A 149 -11.82 12.43 9.35
N VAL A 150 -11.03 11.34 9.33
CA VAL A 150 -9.58 11.44 9.11
C VAL A 150 -9.16 11.14 7.68
N ILE A 151 -10.02 10.52 6.87
CA ILE A 151 -9.71 10.17 5.46
C ILE A 151 -10.67 10.91 4.54
N HIS A 152 -10.14 11.56 3.51
CA HIS A 152 -10.90 12.35 2.54
C HIS A 152 -10.62 11.92 1.09
N LYS A 153 -11.65 12.03 0.24
CA LYS A 153 -11.61 11.72 -1.21
C LYS A 153 -10.99 10.36 -1.49
N TYR A 154 -11.56 9.34 -0.87
CA TYR A 154 -11.07 7.98 -0.91
C TYR A 154 -12.17 7.01 -1.34
N ARG A 155 -11.79 5.80 -1.73
CA ARG A 155 -12.67 4.63 -1.74
C ARG A 155 -11.94 3.50 -1.07
N GLU A 156 -12.66 2.68 -0.33
CA GLU A 156 -12.07 1.57 0.42
C GLU A 156 -12.87 0.28 0.33
N THR A 157 -12.18 -0.82 0.55
CA THR A 157 -12.83 -2.10 0.83
C THR A 157 -11.90 -3.04 1.58
N LEU A 158 -12.46 -4.06 2.22
CA LEU A 158 -11.69 -5.13 2.84
C LEU A 158 -11.32 -6.20 1.82
N LEU A 159 -10.06 -6.64 1.86
CA LEU A 159 -9.61 -7.80 1.09
C LEU A 159 -10.12 -9.08 1.75
N SER A 160 -11.34 -9.49 1.38
CA SER A 160 -11.97 -10.71 1.89
C SER A 160 -11.89 -11.91 0.94
N SER A 161 -11.52 -11.68 -0.33
CA SER A 161 -11.48 -12.72 -1.36
C SER A 161 -10.57 -12.30 -2.50
N LEU A 162 -9.84 -13.26 -3.06
CA LEU A 162 -9.05 -13.06 -4.28
C LEU A 162 -9.91 -13.20 -5.54
N PRO A 163 -9.47 -12.65 -6.69
CA PRO A 163 -10.09 -12.91 -7.98
C PRO A 163 -10.16 -14.41 -8.30
N SER A 164 -11.21 -14.85 -8.99
CA SER A 164 -11.32 -16.24 -9.44
C SER A 164 -10.41 -16.50 -10.65
N LEU A 165 -9.63 -17.59 -10.58
CA LEU A 165 -8.62 -18.08 -11.53
C LEU A 165 -9.06 -18.17 -13.01
N SER A 166 -10.35 -18.03 -13.30
CA SER A 166 -10.94 -18.27 -14.62
C SER A 166 -10.92 -17.06 -15.58
N SER A 167 -10.42 -15.89 -15.15
CA SER A 167 -10.56 -14.64 -15.91
C SER A 167 -9.25 -13.96 -16.35
N SER A 168 -8.09 -14.45 -15.93
CA SER A 168 -6.77 -13.91 -16.33
C SER A 168 -5.74 -15.05 -16.33
N SER A 169 -5.32 -15.49 -17.52
CA SER A 169 -4.61 -16.76 -17.73
C SER A 169 -3.12 -16.77 -17.34
N THR A 170 -2.57 -15.70 -16.74
CA THR A 170 -1.12 -15.62 -16.42
C THR A 170 -0.77 -14.98 -15.06
N ALA A 171 -1.71 -14.41 -14.31
CA ALA A 171 -1.41 -13.56 -13.15
C ALA A 171 -1.41 -14.26 -11.78
N GLU A 172 -2.10 -15.40 -11.65
CA GLU A 172 -2.44 -15.98 -10.33
C GLU A 172 -1.28 -16.60 -9.52
N PRO A 173 -0.37 -17.43 -10.06
CA PRO A 173 0.71 -17.98 -9.23
C PRO A 173 1.59 -16.87 -8.66
N ASN A 174 1.72 -15.76 -9.39
CA ASN A 174 2.49 -14.61 -8.97
C ASN A 174 1.76 -13.78 -7.92
N LEU A 175 0.42 -13.64 -7.99
CA LEU A 175 -0.36 -12.91 -6.97
C LEU A 175 -0.25 -13.56 -5.60
N SER A 176 -0.50 -14.87 -5.52
CA SER A 176 -0.41 -15.61 -4.25
C SER A 176 1.01 -15.51 -3.68
N ALA A 177 2.05 -15.77 -4.50
CA ALA A 177 3.44 -15.63 -4.07
C ALA A 177 3.79 -14.22 -3.59
N THR A 178 3.29 -13.18 -4.28
CA THR A 178 3.52 -11.77 -3.92
C THR A 178 2.88 -11.44 -2.57
N LEU A 179 1.63 -11.84 -2.35
CA LEU A 179 0.92 -11.65 -1.09
C LEU A 179 1.55 -12.47 0.04
N SER A 180 1.92 -13.73 -0.20
CA SER A 180 2.63 -14.55 0.79
C SER A 180 3.96 -13.90 1.20
N ARG A 181 4.69 -13.31 0.25
CA ARG A 181 5.93 -12.57 0.53
C ARG A 181 5.68 -11.36 1.42
N LEU A 182 4.62 -10.60 1.17
CA LEU A 182 4.17 -9.50 2.03
C LEU A 182 3.85 -9.98 3.45
N TYR A 183 2.96 -10.96 3.58
CA TYR A 183 2.50 -11.44 4.88
C TYR A 183 3.59 -12.17 5.67
N SER A 184 4.62 -12.70 5.01
CA SER A 184 5.80 -13.24 5.70
C SER A 184 6.53 -12.21 6.55
N LEU A 185 6.35 -10.90 6.29
CA LEU A 185 6.89 -9.84 7.15
C LEU A 185 6.20 -9.79 8.51
N LEU A 186 4.93 -10.19 8.58
CA LEU A 186 4.13 -10.18 9.81
C LEU A 186 4.36 -11.44 10.66
N LEU A 187 4.45 -12.60 10.00
CA LEU A 187 4.48 -13.92 10.66
C LEU A 187 5.83 -14.28 11.30
N ASN A 188 6.94 -13.76 10.80
CA ASN A 188 8.29 -14.13 11.27
C ASN A 188 8.66 -13.58 12.66
N ARG A 189 7.73 -12.94 13.38
CA ARG A 189 8.05 -12.18 14.58
C ARG A 189 7.51 -12.75 15.90
N GLU A 190 6.43 -13.52 15.87
CA GLU A 190 5.87 -14.13 17.09
C GLU A 190 6.83 -15.15 17.73
N GLN A 191 7.84 -15.64 17.00
CA GLN A 191 8.75 -16.68 17.50
C GLN A 191 9.94 -16.16 18.32
N HIS A 192 10.14 -14.84 18.45
CA HIS A 192 11.33 -14.30 19.14
C HIS A 192 11.04 -13.66 20.51
N GLY A 193 9.83 -13.83 21.05
CA GLY A 193 9.38 -13.19 22.29
C GLY A 193 9.39 -14.04 23.56
N SER A 194 9.91 -15.27 23.55
CA SER A 194 9.84 -16.18 24.72
C SER A 194 11.16 -16.43 25.45
N ASP A 195 12.16 -15.56 25.32
CA ASP A 195 13.41 -15.69 26.06
C ASP A 195 13.49 -14.66 27.21
N SER A 196 12.65 -14.85 28.23
CA SER A 196 12.96 -14.38 29.59
C SER A 196 12.12 -15.11 30.65
N ASP A 197 12.75 -16.16 31.19
CA ASP A 197 12.89 -16.45 32.63
C ASP A 197 12.03 -17.54 33.33
N ASN A 198 12.76 -18.58 33.77
CA ASN A 198 12.57 -19.54 34.87
C ASN A 198 11.37 -20.52 34.94
N GLY A 199 11.69 -21.81 34.72
CA GLY A 199 10.83 -22.95 35.11
C GLY A 199 11.45 -24.32 34.83
N ILE A 200 12.45 -24.71 35.62
CA ILE A 200 13.08 -26.03 35.61
C ILE A 200 12.02 -27.11 35.91
N SER A 201 11.74 -28.01 34.96
CA SER A 201 11.20 -29.36 35.23
C SER A 201 11.30 -30.27 33.99
N SER A 202 12.36 -31.09 33.99
CA SER A 202 12.39 -32.50 33.56
C SER A 202 11.13 -33.04 32.86
N LEU A 203 11.14 -33.19 31.53
CA LEU A 203 10.29 -34.15 30.80
C LEU A 203 11.01 -34.74 29.57
N SER A 204 11.10 -36.07 29.61
CA SER A 204 11.35 -37.16 28.64
C SER A 204 11.68 -36.88 27.15
N PRO A 205 12.58 -37.69 26.52
CA PRO A 205 12.98 -37.55 25.11
C PRO A 205 12.08 -38.26 24.07
N ASP A 206 10.97 -38.89 24.43
CA ASP A 206 10.20 -39.79 23.53
C ASP A 206 8.77 -39.31 23.19
N SER A 207 8.60 -38.05 22.80
CA SER A 207 7.34 -37.58 22.21
C SER A 207 7.59 -36.47 21.20
N ILE A 208 7.94 -36.86 19.97
CA ILE A 208 7.90 -35.96 18.81
C ILE A 208 6.47 -36.01 18.25
N PRO A 209 5.58 -35.02 18.48
CA PRO A 209 4.48 -34.80 17.57
C PRO A 209 5.07 -34.23 16.28
N ALA A 210 5.14 -35.07 15.25
CA ALA A 210 5.40 -34.65 13.89
C ALA A 210 4.21 -33.82 13.37
N SER A 211 4.14 -32.56 13.76
CA SER A 211 3.31 -31.56 13.09
C SER A 211 4.18 -30.35 12.78
N SER A 212 5.07 -30.56 11.82
CA SER A 212 5.64 -29.52 10.98
C SER A 212 4.53 -28.86 10.15
N SER A 213 3.62 -28.14 10.80
CA SER A 213 2.74 -27.22 10.08
C SER A 213 3.58 -26.02 9.70
N SER A 214 4.12 -26.03 8.47
CA SER A 214 4.46 -24.80 7.76
C SER A 214 3.34 -23.78 8.02
N PRO A 215 3.67 -22.52 8.39
CA PRO A 215 2.64 -21.53 8.70
C PRO A 215 1.65 -21.49 7.55
N GLN A 216 0.36 -21.67 7.85
CA GLN A 216 -0.73 -21.77 6.89
C GLN A 216 -0.87 -20.45 6.10
N LEU A 217 -0.03 -20.27 5.09
CA LEU A 217 -0.15 -19.23 4.06
C LEU A 217 -1.29 -19.55 3.07
N ASP A 218 -1.98 -20.67 3.26
CA ASP A 218 -3.09 -21.12 2.41
C ASP A 218 -4.34 -20.24 2.54
N THR A 219 -4.41 -19.39 3.56
CA THR A 219 -5.50 -18.41 3.73
C THR A 219 -4.95 -17.01 3.51
N ILE A 220 -5.43 -16.34 2.46
CA ILE A 220 -5.08 -14.95 2.14
C ILE A 220 -6.35 -14.11 2.26
N PRO A 221 -6.39 -13.09 3.15
CA PRO A 221 -5.34 -12.72 4.11
C PRO A 221 -5.19 -13.73 5.26
N PRO A 222 -4.01 -13.85 5.90
CA PRO A 222 -3.82 -14.77 7.03
C PRO A 222 -4.78 -14.46 8.20
N PRO A 223 -5.17 -15.48 8.99
CA PRO A 223 -5.98 -15.27 10.19
C PRO A 223 -5.34 -14.24 11.13
N GLY A 224 -6.17 -13.39 11.74
CA GLY A 224 -5.70 -12.33 12.64
C GLY A 224 -5.17 -11.08 11.92
N THR A 225 -5.21 -11.03 10.59
CA THR A 225 -4.87 -9.83 9.83
C THR A 225 -6.10 -9.17 9.22
N ILE A 226 -6.11 -7.84 9.20
CA ILE A 226 -7.13 -7.04 8.50
C ILE A 226 -6.41 -6.30 7.38
N THR A 227 -6.83 -6.51 6.14
CA THR A 227 -6.22 -5.87 4.97
C THR A 227 -7.23 -4.96 4.30
N HIS A 228 -6.99 -3.65 4.43
CA HIS A 228 -7.74 -2.61 3.73
C HIS A 228 -7.11 -2.35 2.36
N LEU A 229 -7.95 -2.25 1.34
CA LEU A 229 -7.60 -1.68 0.05
C LEU A 229 -8.11 -0.25 0.03
N LEU A 230 -7.20 0.72 0.10
CA LEU A 230 -7.52 2.14 0.10
C LEU A 230 -7.03 2.77 -1.20
N HIS A 231 -7.92 3.45 -1.92
CA HIS A 231 -7.59 4.21 -3.12
C HIS A 231 -7.94 5.68 -2.90
N LEU A 232 -6.91 6.53 -2.85
CA LEU A 232 -7.05 7.97 -2.71
C LEU A 232 -7.11 8.63 -4.09
N SER A 233 -7.96 9.65 -4.24
CA SER A 233 -7.94 10.53 -5.41
C SER A 233 -6.59 11.29 -5.48
N PRO A 234 -6.28 11.99 -6.58
CA PRO A 234 -5.08 12.83 -6.65
C PRO A 234 -4.98 13.83 -5.49
N GLU A 235 -6.11 14.41 -5.09
CA GLU A 235 -6.26 15.34 -3.96
C GLU A 235 -6.71 14.67 -2.65
N GLY A 236 -6.78 13.33 -2.61
CA GLY A 236 -7.15 12.58 -1.42
C GLY A 236 -6.03 12.57 -0.39
N GLU A 237 -6.42 12.59 0.88
CA GLU A 237 -5.49 12.68 2.00
C GLU A 237 -5.99 11.91 3.21
N ILE A 238 -5.04 11.57 4.08
CA ILE A 238 -5.28 11.06 5.42
C ILE A 238 -4.72 12.09 6.40
N LEU A 239 -5.61 12.68 7.21
CA LEU A 239 -5.28 13.68 8.21
C LEU A 239 -4.50 13.06 9.37
N PRO A 240 -3.78 13.90 10.16
CA PRO A 240 -3.06 13.43 11.34
C PRO A 240 -3.98 12.70 12.32
N HIS A 241 -3.63 11.46 12.66
CA HIS A 241 -4.34 10.66 13.64
C HIS A 241 -3.38 9.64 14.25
N VAL A 242 -3.87 8.93 15.27
CA VAL A 242 -3.19 7.78 15.86
C VAL A 242 -4.12 6.59 15.69
N ASP A 243 -3.61 5.52 15.10
CA ASP A 243 -4.36 4.29 14.92
C ASP A 243 -4.86 3.73 16.25
N ASN A 244 -6.10 3.25 16.26
CA ASN A 244 -6.68 2.64 17.44
C ASN A 244 -6.16 1.20 17.58
N LEU A 245 -5.32 0.95 18.60
CA LEU A 245 -4.73 -0.37 18.87
C LEU A 245 -5.76 -1.50 19.02
N GLN A 246 -6.97 -1.20 19.51
CA GLN A 246 -8.04 -2.19 19.64
C GLN A 246 -8.61 -2.62 18.27
N ALA A 247 -8.51 -1.75 17.26
CA ALA A 247 -9.02 -2.00 15.91
C ALA A 247 -7.90 -2.46 14.96
N SER A 248 -6.74 -1.81 15.01
CA SER A 248 -5.62 -2.00 14.08
C SER A 248 -4.62 -3.07 14.53
N GLY A 249 -4.65 -3.47 15.81
CA GLY A 249 -3.67 -4.38 16.40
C GLY A 249 -2.37 -3.68 16.82
N SER A 250 -1.33 -4.48 17.07
CA SER A 250 -0.01 -3.99 17.53
C SER A 250 0.99 -3.70 16.41
N VAL A 251 0.63 -4.01 15.16
CA VAL A 251 1.51 -3.83 14.00
C VAL A 251 0.69 -3.33 12.83
N ILE A 252 1.19 -2.29 12.18
CA ILE A 252 0.61 -1.75 10.95
C ILE A 252 1.61 -1.96 9.84
N CYS A 253 1.15 -2.52 8.72
CA CYS A 253 1.94 -2.70 7.51
C CYS A 253 1.22 -2.03 6.35
N GLY A 254 1.89 -1.05 5.73
CA GLY A 254 1.36 -0.33 4.58
C GLY A 254 2.15 -0.64 3.31
N VAL A 255 1.43 -0.80 2.20
CA VAL A 255 2.00 -0.95 0.86
C VAL A 255 1.55 0.24 0.00
N SER A 256 2.49 0.90 -0.67
CA SER A 256 2.18 2.01 -1.59
C SER A 256 2.25 1.52 -3.04
N LEU A 257 1.20 1.76 -3.82
CA LEU A 257 1.08 1.36 -5.23
C LEU A 257 0.60 2.56 -6.06
N GLY A 258 1.18 2.76 -7.24
CA GLY A 258 0.77 3.85 -8.15
C GLY A 258 1.58 5.13 -7.96
N ALA A 259 0.91 6.27 -7.76
CA ALA A 259 1.60 7.55 -7.64
C ALA A 259 2.32 7.67 -6.28
N GLU A 260 3.49 8.32 -6.25
CA GLU A 260 4.22 8.55 -5.01
C GLU A 260 3.40 9.40 -4.03
N ARG A 261 3.43 9.01 -2.75
CA ARG A 261 2.80 9.75 -1.64
C ARG A 261 3.82 10.06 -0.55
N THR A 262 3.46 10.95 0.38
CA THR A 262 4.29 11.27 1.55
C THR A 262 3.55 10.89 2.82
N LEU A 263 4.13 9.98 3.62
CA LEU A 263 3.68 9.69 4.98
C LEU A 263 4.39 10.64 5.94
N ARG A 264 3.62 11.39 6.72
CA ARG A 264 4.14 12.32 7.71
C ARG A 264 3.99 11.73 9.11
N LEU A 265 5.11 11.42 9.74
CA LEU A 265 5.16 10.92 11.11
C LEU A 265 5.52 12.07 12.04
N ARG A 266 4.79 12.21 13.14
CA ARG A 266 5.10 13.17 14.20
C ARG A 266 4.92 12.49 15.54
N GLN A 267 5.82 12.80 16.47
CA GLN A 267 5.61 12.42 17.86
C GLN A 267 4.40 13.19 18.40
N LYS A 268 3.49 12.47 19.06
CA LYS A 268 2.40 13.12 19.79
C LYS A 268 3.03 13.94 20.92
N GLY A 269 2.92 15.26 20.84
CA GLY A 269 3.31 16.14 21.94
C GLY A 269 2.53 15.77 23.21
N ASP A 270 3.14 15.99 24.36
CA ASP A 270 2.61 15.74 25.70
C ASP A 270 1.42 16.64 26.08
N GLY A 271 0.92 17.45 25.15
CA GLY A 271 -0.29 18.25 25.34
C GLY A 271 -0.11 19.39 26.34
N THR A 272 1.13 19.70 26.74
CA THR A 272 1.48 20.92 27.47
C THR A 272 1.47 22.12 26.51
N ALA A 273 0.35 22.30 25.79
CA ALA A 273 0.03 23.57 25.18
C ALA A 273 -0.21 24.55 26.33
N ASP A 274 0.82 25.32 26.67
CA ASP A 274 0.70 26.46 27.58
C ASP A 274 -0.48 27.32 27.10
N GLU A 275 -1.37 27.73 28.03
CA GLU A 275 -2.66 28.37 27.72
C GLU A 275 -2.52 29.72 26.98
N THR A 276 -1.30 30.19 26.76
CA THR A 276 -0.99 31.26 25.82
C THR A 276 -1.16 30.75 24.39
N GLY A 277 -2.37 30.88 23.84
CA GLY A 277 -2.80 30.47 22.49
C GLY A 277 -2.02 31.08 21.31
N GLY A 278 -0.71 30.87 21.26
CA GLY A 278 0.12 30.96 20.07
C GLY A 278 0.12 29.60 19.39
N ASP A 279 -0.50 29.54 18.21
CA ASP A 279 -0.64 28.38 17.33
C ASP A 279 0.70 27.81 16.79
N GLU A 280 1.85 28.31 17.28
CA GLU A 280 3.18 27.74 17.04
C GLU A 280 3.60 26.83 18.22
N GLY A 281 2.71 25.92 18.61
CA GLY A 281 3.04 24.85 19.53
C GLY A 281 4.27 24.10 19.03
N VAL A 282 5.29 24.01 19.89
CA VAL A 282 6.60 23.39 19.66
C VAL A 282 6.47 22.22 18.68
N LEU A 283 6.95 22.43 17.45
CA LEU A 283 6.89 21.43 16.38
C LEU A 283 7.69 20.21 16.84
N GLY A 284 6.98 19.21 17.35
CA GLY A 284 7.57 17.96 17.80
C GLY A 284 8.35 17.29 16.66
N TRP A 285 9.35 16.51 17.05
CA TRP A 285 10.17 15.72 16.12
C TRP A 285 9.29 14.89 15.19
N GLY A 286 9.69 14.79 13.92
CA GLY A 286 8.93 14.08 12.91
C GLY A 286 9.74 13.74 11.67
N TRP A 287 9.11 13.00 10.77
CA TRP A 287 9.70 12.58 9.50
C TRP A 287 8.68 12.67 8.37
N ASP A 288 9.12 13.16 7.21
CA ASP A 288 8.47 12.90 5.93
C ASP A 288 9.11 11.64 5.32
N VAL A 289 8.28 10.64 5.06
CA VAL A 289 8.65 9.40 4.39
C VAL A 289 8.02 9.39 3.00
N ARG A 290 8.84 9.46 1.95
CA ARG A 290 8.39 9.33 0.56
C ARG A 290 8.09 7.85 0.28
N LEU A 291 6.87 7.58 -0.17
CA LEU A 291 6.34 6.25 -0.46
C LEU A 291 6.19 6.05 -1.98
N PRO A 292 7.28 5.71 -2.70
CA PRO A 292 7.18 5.37 -4.12
C PRO A 292 6.35 4.08 -4.30
N SER A 293 5.91 3.82 -5.54
CA SER A 293 5.22 2.56 -5.86
C SER A 293 6.12 1.37 -5.55
N GLY A 294 5.54 0.33 -4.95
CA GLY A 294 6.24 -0.89 -4.56
C GLY A 294 6.96 -0.80 -3.22
N SER A 295 6.84 0.34 -2.51
CA SER A 295 7.38 0.47 -1.17
C SER A 295 6.47 -0.16 -0.11
N VAL A 296 7.09 -0.65 0.95
CA VAL A 296 6.43 -1.21 2.13
C VAL A 296 6.96 -0.51 3.37
N TYR A 297 6.07 -0.15 4.30
CA TYR A 297 6.46 0.27 5.63
C TYR A 297 5.79 -0.58 6.70
N MET A 298 6.41 -0.64 7.87
CA MET A 298 5.87 -1.30 9.04
C MET A 298 6.07 -0.41 10.27
N GLN A 299 5.03 -0.26 11.07
CA GLN A 299 5.01 0.48 12.33
C GLN A 299 4.55 -0.43 13.47
N LYS A 300 5.16 -0.25 14.64
CA LYS A 300 4.80 -0.91 15.90
C LYS A 300 4.41 0.10 16.98
#